data_AF-A0A2V8H1P4-F1
#
_entry.id   AF-A0A2V8H1P4-F1
#
_cell.length_a   1.000
_cell.length_b   1.000
_cell.length_c   1.000
_cell.angle_alpha   90.00
_cell.angle_beta   90.00
_cell.angle_gamma   90.00
#
_symmetry.space_group_name_H-M   'P 1'
#
loop_
_entity.id
_entity.type
_entity.pdbx_description
1 polymer ?
#
loop_
_entity_poly.entity_id
_entity_poly.type
_entity_poly.pdbx_seq_one_letter_code
_entity_poly.pdbx_strand_id
1 'polypeptide(L)'
;VFELADAKDLVKAGIDGFVSSIRDRDVDDQLVAAMKEKNVFLAPALTTAEAKFEYADKPSWLGEQTMREVYPAQLSAYLADQVTMNKFKRNPELGALRQQYATAMKNLKKMADGGVRIALGTNSGSPDTYPGYFELREMISMVEAGMQPMDVIKAATSVPAAFLGDNDHGVIAVGKVADFLAMPNSPLDKMTNIKDVGSLYVKGAEVERSSMIQNIKIDVPKITQRDRDADAAAEAEAKRIAEEAKLTHYGKFVLGPAATVRSMAVPTPKGSKADIKAGPPDRITVAMRASAADLRKFYSEALPAYKWSAAGNCWQRQHPASNKAETLCVEPANNSAVIQITEK
;
A
#
# COMPACT_ATOMS: atom_id res chain seq x y z
N VAL A 1 -9.57 17.59 -3.37
CA VAL A 1 -10.89 16.91 -3.21
C VAL A 1 -10.72 15.46 -3.61
N PHE A 2 -11.26 14.51 -2.82
CA PHE A 2 -11.08 13.07 -3.08
C PHE A 2 -12.23 12.49 -3.93
N GLU A 3 -13.46 12.87 -3.61
CA GLU A 3 -14.67 12.26 -4.19
C GLU A 3 -15.19 13.02 -5.41
N LEU A 4 -15.69 12.28 -6.41
CA LEU A 4 -16.36 12.85 -7.58
C LEU A 4 -17.61 13.67 -7.19
N ALA A 5 -18.39 13.20 -6.20
CA ALA A 5 -19.60 13.89 -5.76
C ALA A 5 -19.27 15.29 -5.21
N ASP A 6 -18.31 15.37 -4.28
CA ASP A 6 -17.82 16.63 -3.74
C ASP A 6 -17.27 17.56 -4.82
N ALA A 7 -16.54 17.01 -5.79
CA ALA A 7 -16.01 17.80 -6.90
C ALA A 7 -17.14 18.46 -7.72
N LYS A 8 -18.22 17.72 -8.01
CA LYS A 8 -19.37 18.29 -8.72
C LYS A 8 -20.06 19.39 -7.92
N ASP A 9 -20.24 19.18 -6.63
CA ASP A 9 -20.90 20.17 -5.76
C ASP A 9 -20.05 21.45 -5.63
N LEU A 10 -18.73 21.32 -5.54
CA LEU A 10 -17.82 22.46 -5.48
C LEU A 10 -17.78 23.23 -6.83
N VAL A 11 -17.73 22.53 -7.96
CA VAL A 11 -17.84 23.16 -9.29
C VAL A 11 -19.18 23.88 -9.43
N LYS A 12 -20.27 23.30 -8.91
CA LYS A 12 -21.58 23.96 -8.87
C LYS A 12 -21.54 25.23 -8.01
N ALA A 13 -20.88 25.17 -6.86
CA ALA A 13 -20.71 26.31 -5.94
C ALA A 13 -19.81 27.42 -6.48
N GLY A 14 -19.02 27.17 -7.53
CA GLY A 14 -18.24 28.18 -8.24
C GLY A 14 -16.80 28.33 -7.74
N ILE A 15 -16.17 27.24 -7.32
CA ILE A 15 -14.72 27.24 -7.07
C ILE A 15 -13.92 27.53 -8.36
N ASP A 16 -12.72 28.05 -8.22
CA ASP A 16 -11.82 28.30 -9.35
C ASP A 16 -10.96 27.10 -9.74
N GLY A 17 -10.74 26.15 -8.83
CA GLY A 17 -9.93 24.96 -9.14
C GLY A 17 -9.69 24.01 -7.98
N PHE A 18 -9.11 22.86 -8.34
CA PHE A 18 -8.76 21.81 -7.40
C PHE A 18 -7.24 21.65 -7.30
N VAL A 19 -6.77 21.56 -6.06
CA VAL A 19 -5.47 20.96 -5.75
C VAL A 19 -5.72 19.53 -5.25
N SER A 20 -4.95 18.58 -5.78
CA SER A 20 -5.11 17.12 -5.67
C SER A 20 -6.18 16.50 -6.58
N SER A 21 -5.88 15.29 -7.02
CA SER A 21 -6.73 14.49 -7.91
C SER A 21 -7.95 13.87 -7.24
N ILE A 22 -9.06 13.85 -7.99
CA ILE A 22 -10.27 13.06 -7.72
C ILE A 22 -9.95 11.59 -8.02
N ARG A 23 -10.15 10.72 -7.04
CA ARG A 23 -9.57 9.37 -7.08
C ARG A 23 -10.36 8.29 -6.32
N ASP A 24 -11.59 8.59 -5.91
CA ASP A 24 -12.52 7.58 -5.39
C ASP A 24 -13.08 6.69 -6.52
N ARG A 25 -13.28 7.27 -7.72
CA ARG A 25 -13.74 6.58 -8.93
C ARG A 25 -13.35 7.35 -10.19
N ASP A 26 -13.65 6.78 -11.36
CA ASP A 26 -13.51 7.46 -12.64
C ASP A 26 -14.36 8.73 -12.71
N VAL A 27 -13.79 9.85 -13.16
CA VAL A 27 -14.58 11.07 -13.42
C VAL A 27 -15.50 10.87 -14.61
N ASP A 28 -16.70 11.47 -14.55
CA ASP A 28 -17.65 11.44 -15.65
C ASP A 28 -17.58 12.68 -16.54
N ASP A 29 -18.22 12.59 -17.70
CA ASP A 29 -18.19 13.65 -18.72
C ASP A 29 -18.93 14.90 -18.23
N GLN A 30 -19.87 14.74 -17.29
CA GLN A 30 -20.59 15.86 -16.70
C GLN A 30 -19.65 16.76 -15.88
N LEU A 31 -18.80 16.17 -15.03
CA LEU A 31 -17.82 16.95 -14.28
C LEU A 31 -16.82 17.61 -15.25
N VAL A 32 -16.30 16.85 -16.22
CA VAL A 32 -15.33 17.35 -17.21
C VAL A 32 -15.89 18.56 -17.99
N ALA A 33 -17.12 18.44 -18.50
CA ALA A 33 -17.80 19.51 -19.21
C ALA A 33 -18.03 20.74 -18.31
N ALA A 34 -18.49 20.53 -17.08
CA ALA A 34 -18.75 21.61 -16.13
C ALA A 34 -17.45 22.35 -15.74
N MET A 35 -16.36 21.63 -15.51
CA MET A 35 -15.05 22.23 -15.21
C MET A 35 -14.53 23.04 -16.40
N LYS A 36 -14.65 22.52 -17.62
CA LYS A 36 -14.28 23.25 -18.84
C LYS A 36 -15.10 24.52 -19.02
N GLU A 37 -16.44 24.42 -18.94
CA GLU A 37 -17.36 25.54 -19.13
C GLU A 37 -17.11 26.66 -18.12
N LYS A 38 -16.89 26.29 -16.85
CA LYS A 38 -16.64 27.24 -15.76
C LYS A 38 -15.17 27.62 -15.60
N ASN A 39 -14.29 27.14 -16.48
CA ASN A 39 -12.86 27.39 -16.43
C ASN A 39 -12.20 27.00 -15.10
N VAL A 40 -12.68 25.91 -14.48
CA VAL A 40 -12.15 25.35 -13.23
C VAL A 40 -10.86 24.58 -13.54
N PHE A 41 -9.76 24.93 -12.89
CA PHE A 41 -8.48 24.26 -13.12
C PHE A 41 -8.30 23.00 -12.26
N LEU A 42 -7.39 22.13 -12.68
CA LEU A 42 -6.87 21.02 -11.87
C LEU A 42 -5.35 21.10 -11.75
N ALA A 43 -4.86 21.08 -10.51
CA ALA A 43 -3.48 20.78 -10.16
C ALA A 43 -3.44 19.38 -9.51
N PRO A 44 -3.02 18.33 -10.24
CA PRO A 44 -3.36 16.95 -9.88
C PRO A 44 -2.61 16.40 -8.66
N ALA A 45 -1.38 16.86 -8.40
CA ALA A 45 -0.53 16.37 -7.31
C ALA A 45 -0.43 14.83 -7.28
N LEU A 46 -0.22 14.23 -8.45
CA LEU A 46 -0.06 12.79 -8.61
C LEU A 46 1.05 12.25 -7.70
N THR A 47 2.17 12.98 -7.61
CA THR A 47 3.31 12.57 -6.80
C THR A 47 3.03 12.54 -5.30
N THR A 48 2.03 13.29 -4.82
CA THR A 48 1.57 13.17 -3.43
C THR A 48 0.89 11.83 -3.18
N ALA A 49 0.13 11.31 -4.16
CA ALA A 49 -0.45 9.98 -4.07
C ALA A 49 0.63 8.90 -4.24
N GLU A 50 1.57 9.09 -5.18
CA GLU A 50 2.72 8.20 -5.40
C GLU A 50 3.57 8.02 -4.15
N ALA A 51 3.97 9.12 -3.50
CA ALA A 51 4.83 9.11 -2.32
C ALA A 51 4.28 8.28 -1.14
N LYS A 52 2.97 8.02 -1.08
CA LYS A 52 2.36 7.24 -0.01
C LYS A 52 2.58 5.73 -0.13
N PHE A 53 2.97 5.24 -1.30
CA PHE A 53 3.22 3.81 -1.52
C PHE A 53 4.57 3.51 -2.15
N GLU A 54 5.13 4.42 -2.96
CA GLU A 54 6.28 4.13 -3.80
C GLU A 54 7.51 3.70 -2.98
N TYR A 55 7.73 4.30 -1.81
CA TYR A 55 8.84 3.93 -0.92
C TYR A 55 8.80 2.48 -0.42
N ALA A 56 7.64 1.81 -0.46
CA ALA A 56 7.56 0.37 -0.20
C ALA A 56 8.41 -0.44 -1.19
N ASP A 57 8.60 0.06 -2.41
CA ASP A 57 9.26 -0.63 -3.52
C ASP A 57 10.70 -0.16 -3.76
N LYS A 58 11.21 0.77 -2.93
CA LYS A 58 12.51 1.43 -3.11
C LYS A 58 12.64 2.06 -4.50
N PRO A 59 12.01 3.24 -4.72
CA PRO A 59 11.96 3.87 -6.02
C PRO A 59 13.35 4.02 -6.62
N SER A 60 13.51 3.73 -7.91
CA SER A 60 14.81 3.80 -8.60
C SER A 60 15.42 5.19 -8.58
N TRP A 61 14.58 6.21 -8.41
CA TRP A 61 15.01 7.60 -8.32
C TRP A 61 15.59 7.98 -6.96
N LEU A 62 15.47 7.13 -5.92
CA LEU A 62 16.17 7.34 -4.66
C LEU A 62 17.69 7.32 -4.91
N GLY A 63 18.31 8.48 -4.73
CA GLY A 63 19.73 8.66 -5.00
C GLY A 63 20.05 8.96 -6.46
N GLU A 64 19.09 9.35 -7.29
CA GLU A 64 19.41 10.08 -8.53
C GLU A 64 20.15 11.38 -8.22
N GLN A 65 20.91 11.88 -9.20
CA GLN A 65 21.68 13.12 -9.06
C GLN A 65 20.78 14.30 -8.66
N THR A 66 19.60 14.43 -9.25
CA THR A 66 18.62 15.49 -8.94
C THR A 66 18.13 15.45 -7.49
N MET A 67 18.07 14.28 -6.85
CA MET A 67 17.79 14.16 -5.42
C MET A 67 19.02 14.54 -4.58
N ARG A 68 20.22 14.08 -4.97
CA ARG A 68 21.47 14.30 -4.23
C ARG A 68 21.93 15.76 -4.23
N GLU A 69 21.62 16.50 -5.29
CA GLU A 69 21.96 17.92 -5.42
C GLU A 69 21.11 18.82 -4.51
N VAL A 70 19.88 18.38 -4.20
CA VAL A 70 18.90 19.18 -3.46
C VAL A 70 18.81 18.75 -1.99
N TYR A 71 18.97 17.45 -1.70
CA TYR A 71 18.68 16.89 -0.39
C TYR A 71 19.89 16.28 0.31
N PRO A 72 19.91 16.33 1.65
CA PRO A 72 20.96 15.67 2.43
C PRO A 72 20.97 14.16 2.18
N ALA A 73 22.17 13.56 2.14
CA ALA A 73 22.34 12.11 1.96
C ALA A 73 21.56 11.29 3.00
N GLN A 74 21.37 11.85 4.20
CA GLN A 74 20.57 11.29 5.29
C GLN A 74 19.13 10.99 4.88
N LEU A 75 18.51 11.82 4.02
CA LEU A 75 17.14 11.60 3.57
C LEU A 75 17.04 10.34 2.69
N SER A 76 17.95 10.22 1.72
CA SER A 76 18.00 9.03 0.86
C SER A 76 18.31 7.77 1.68
N ALA A 77 19.18 7.87 2.68
CA ALA A 77 19.46 6.76 3.59
C ALA A 77 18.24 6.39 4.45
N TYR A 78 17.50 7.38 4.96
CA TYR A 78 16.27 7.17 5.73
C TYR A 78 15.19 6.45 4.92
N LEU A 79 14.92 6.93 3.69
CA LEU A 79 13.89 6.37 2.81
C LEU A 79 14.26 4.98 2.29
N ALA A 80 15.55 4.68 2.16
CA ALA A 80 16.04 3.37 1.72
C ALA A 80 16.32 2.37 2.86
N ASP A 81 16.22 2.79 4.13
CA ASP A 81 16.39 1.88 5.28
C ASP A 81 15.20 0.90 5.32
N GLN A 82 15.50 -0.36 5.62
CA GLN A 82 14.53 -1.45 5.65
C GLN A 82 13.37 -1.16 6.62
N VAL A 83 13.62 -0.51 7.76
CA VAL A 83 12.57 -0.18 8.74
C VAL A 83 11.54 0.78 8.13
N THR A 84 12.03 1.81 7.44
CA THR A 84 11.18 2.78 6.74
C THR A 84 10.41 2.09 5.63
N MET A 85 11.07 1.31 4.78
CA MET A 85 10.41 0.57 3.70
C MET A 85 9.34 -0.39 4.24
N ASN A 86 9.64 -1.13 5.31
CA ASN A 86 8.72 -2.06 5.94
C ASN A 86 7.50 -1.34 6.55
N LYS A 87 7.66 -0.11 7.05
CA LYS A 87 6.53 0.74 7.49
C LYS A 87 5.56 1.00 6.32
N PHE A 88 6.07 1.35 5.14
CA PHE A 88 5.22 1.52 3.95
C PHE A 88 4.60 0.19 3.48
N LYS A 89 5.38 -0.90 3.43
CA LYS A 89 4.89 -2.24 3.04
C LYS A 89 3.77 -2.76 3.94
N ARG A 90 3.83 -2.45 5.25
CA ARG A 90 2.82 -2.86 6.24
C ARG A 90 1.61 -1.94 6.30
N ASN A 91 1.57 -0.86 5.50
CA ASN A 91 0.39 -0.02 5.44
C ASN A 91 -0.81 -0.86 4.93
N PRO A 92 -1.87 -1.07 5.72
CA PRO A 92 -3.03 -1.86 5.28
C PRO A 92 -3.73 -1.25 4.07
N GLU A 93 -3.56 0.06 3.84
CA GLU A 93 -4.12 0.78 2.70
C GLU A 93 -3.23 0.72 1.44
N LEU A 94 -2.07 0.07 1.47
CA LEU A 94 -1.09 0.08 0.37
C LEU A 94 -1.73 -0.29 -0.99
N GLY A 95 -2.57 -1.33 -1.01
CA GLY A 95 -3.29 -1.74 -2.21
C GLY A 95 -4.28 -0.67 -2.68
N ALA A 96 -5.03 -0.06 -1.76
CA ALA A 96 -5.99 1.01 -2.07
C ALA A 96 -5.27 2.27 -2.58
N LEU A 97 -4.13 2.65 -2.00
CA LEU A 97 -3.32 3.79 -2.42
C LEU A 97 -2.83 3.63 -3.87
N ARG A 98 -2.37 2.44 -4.26
CA ARG A 98 -1.99 2.15 -5.66
C ARG A 98 -3.17 2.27 -6.62
N GLN A 99 -4.33 1.74 -6.22
CA GLN A 99 -5.55 1.86 -7.04
C GLN A 99 -5.99 3.33 -7.18
N GLN A 100 -5.96 4.09 -6.09
CA GLN A 100 -6.26 5.52 -6.11
C GLN A 100 -5.29 6.30 -7.01
N TYR A 101 -4.00 5.97 -7.02
CA TYR A 101 -3.04 6.57 -7.95
C TYR A 101 -3.34 6.24 -9.41
N ALA A 102 -3.64 4.97 -9.71
CA ALA A 102 -4.04 4.56 -11.07
C ALA A 102 -5.31 5.31 -11.54
N THR A 103 -6.31 5.44 -10.66
CA THR A 103 -7.52 6.25 -10.92
C THR A 103 -7.17 7.72 -11.15
N ALA A 104 -6.28 8.30 -10.34
CA ALA A 104 -5.83 9.68 -10.50
C ALA A 104 -5.16 9.92 -11.86
N MET A 105 -4.28 9.02 -12.31
CA MET A 105 -3.63 9.11 -13.64
C MET A 105 -4.67 9.06 -14.76
N LYS A 106 -5.59 8.10 -14.71
CA LYS A 106 -6.66 7.97 -15.71
C LYS A 106 -7.58 9.20 -15.74
N ASN A 107 -7.95 9.71 -14.57
CA ASN A 107 -8.81 10.88 -14.45
C ASN A 107 -8.11 12.14 -14.95
N LEU A 108 -6.81 12.32 -14.67
CA LEU A 108 -6.01 13.41 -15.24
C LEU A 108 -6.07 13.40 -16.76
N LYS A 109 -5.81 12.25 -17.40
CA LYS A 109 -5.87 12.12 -18.86
C LYS A 109 -7.23 12.48 -19.41
N LYS A 110 -8.30 11.94 -18.80
CA LYS A 110 -9.67 12.20 -19.23
C LYS A 110 -10.04 13.68 -19.13
N MET A 111 -9.64 14.35 -18.05
CA MET A 111 -9.88 15.78 -17.87
C MET A 111 -9.08 16.62 -18.88
N ALA A 112 -7.80 16.28 -19.09
CA ALA A 112 -6.95 16.94 -20.08
C ALA A 112 -7.54 16.82 -21.50
N ASP A 113 -7.95 15.62 -21.91
CA ASP A 113 -8.59 15.38 -23.22
C ASP A 113 -9.93 16.12 -23.36
N GLY A 114 -10.66 16.26 -22.26
CA GLY A 114 -11.90 17.03 -22.21
C GLY A 114 -11.69 18.54 -22.38
N GLY A 115 -10.45 19.02 -22.25
CA GLY A 115 -10.11 20.44 -22.31
C GLY A 115 -10.25 21.15 -20.96
N VAL A 116 -10.23 20.42 -19.84
CA VAL A 116 -10.07 21.02 -18.51
C VAL A 116 -8.69 21.68 -18.44
N ARG A 117 -8.62 22.86 -17.83
CA ARG A 117 -7.36 23.57 -17.63
C ARG A 117 -6.51 22.84 -16.59
N ILE A 118 -5.34 22.33 -17.01
CA ILE A 118 -4.42 21.64 -16.12
C ILE A 118 -3.25 22.55 -15.76
N ALA A 119 -2.95 22.68 -14.48
CA ALA A 119 -1.75 23.33 -13.95
C ALA A 119 -0.86 22.30 -13.27
N LEU A 120 0.45 22.55 -13.22
CA LEU A 120 1.37 21.77 -12.40
C LEU A 120 1.09 22.05 -10.92
N GLY A 121 1.05 21.01 -10.11
CA GLY A 121 1.04 21.15 -8.65
C GLY A 121 1.40 19.84 -7.98
N THR A 122 2.21 19.90 -6.93
CA THR A 122 2.90 18.74 -6.36
C THR A 122 2.59 18.50 -4.90
N ASN A 123 2.13 19.54 -4.19
CA ASN A 123 2.05 19.59 -2.73
C ASN A 123 3.40 19.35 -2.01
N SER A 124 4.51 19.62 -2.71
CA SER A 124 5.86 19.55 -2.16
C SER A 124 6.02 20.40 -0.91
N GLY A 125 6.84 19.93 0.03
CA GLY A 125 6.95 20.50 1.38
C GLY A 125 6.15 19.73 2.44
N SER A 126 5.37 18.72 2.02
CA SER A 126 4.80 17.72 2.92
C SER A 126 5.87 16.67 3.33
N PRO A 127 5.70 15.91 4.43
CA PRO A 127 6.72 15.00 4.97
C PRO A 127 7.32 13.99 3.96
N ASP A 128 6.54 13.58 2.96
CA ASP A 128 6.89 12.53 1.99
C ASP A 128 7.15 13.06 0.56
N THR A 129 7.01 14.38 0.34
CA THR A 129 7.15 15.04 -0.97
C THR A 129 8.08 16.24 -0.85
N TYR A 130 9.17 16.25 -1.59
CA TYR A 130 10.27 17.20 -1.38
C TYR A 130 10.35 18.26 -2.50
N PRO A 131 10.51 19.57 -2.18
CA PRO A 131 10.59 20.63 -3.19
C PRO A 131 11.84 20.55 -4.06
N GLY A 132 11.69 20.75 -5.36
CA GLY A 132 12.73 20.64 -6.38
C GLY A 132 12.58 19.37 -7.21
N TYR A 133 12.64 18.20 -6.58
CA TYR A 133 12.56 16.92 -7.29
C TYR A 133 11.13 16.57 -7.70
N PHE A 134 10.16 16.77 -6.80
CA PHE A 134 8.79 16.32 -7.01
C PHE A 134 8.07 17.09 -8.12
N GLU A 135 8.49 18.33 -8.41
CA GLU A 135 8.02 19.12 -9.57
C GLU A 135 8.42 18.46 -10.88
N LEU A 136 9.68 18.01 -10.97
CA LEU A 136 10.18 17.28 -12.14
C LEU A 136 9.49 15.92 -12.27
N ARG A 137 9.28 15.22 -11.15
CA ARG A 137 8.56 13.94 -11.14
C ARG A 137 7.10 14.12 -11.56
N GLU A 138 6.40 15.15 -11.09
CA GLU A 138 5.00 15.42 -11.45
C GLU A 138 4.86 15.66 -12.96
N MET A 139 5.75 16.45 -13.57
CA MET A 139 5.75 16.63 -15.03
C MET A 139 5.94 15.30 -15.78
N ILE A 140 6.82 14.43 -15.29
CA ILE A 140 7.01 13.08 -15.85
C ILE A 140 5.75 12.24 -15.65
N SER A 141 5.15 12.22 -14.46
CA SER A 141 3.92 11.48 -14.15
C SER A 141 2.72 11.97 -14.96
N MET A 142 2.64 13.26 -15.29
CA MET A 142 1.61 13.80 -16.18
C MET A 142 1.74 13.26 -17.61
N VAL A 143 2.96 13.11 -18.12
CA VAL A 143 3.21 12.45 -19.41
C VAL A 143 2.95 10.94 -19.32
N GLU A 144 3.36 10.28 -18.23
CA GLU A 144 3.05 8.86 -17.99
C GLU A 144 1.54 8.60 -17.90
N ALA A 145 0.76 9.56 -17.40
CA ALA A 145 -0.71 9.54 -17.43
C ALA A 145 -1.27 9.73 -18.85
N GLY A 146 -0.46 10.20 -19.80
CA GLY A 146 -0.79 10.31 -21.22
C GLY A 146 -0.94 11.74 -21.74
N MET A 147 -0.63 12.77 -20.94
CA MET A 147 -0.61 14.15 -21.45
C MET A 147 0.52 14.35 -22.49
N GLN A 148 0.30 15.23 -23.45
CA GLN A 148 1.35 15.59 -24.40
C GLN A 148 2.45 16.41 -23.71
N PRO A 149 3.74 16.18 -24.02
CA PRO A 149 4.85 16.92 -23.39
C PRO A 149 4.69 18.44 -23.41
N MET A 150 4.23 18.99 -24.54
CA MET A 150 4.00 20.44 -24.67
C MET A 150 2.89 20.94 -23.73
N ASP A 151 1.82 20.17 -23.53
CA ASP A 151 0.73 20.56 -22.63
C ASP A 151 1.18 20.51 -21.17
N VAL A 152 2.08 19.60 -20.81
CA VAL A 152 2.72 19.56 -19.48
C VAL A 152 3.62 20.78 -19.26
N ILE A 153 4.42 21.18 -20.26
CA ILE A 153 5.24 22.41 -20.17
C ILE A 153 4.34 23.64 -19.99
N LYS A 154 3.25 23.73 -20.75
CA LYS A 154 2.26 24.82 -20.58
C LYS A 154 1.62 24.81 -19.20
N ALA A 155 1.27 23.63 -18.68
CA ALA A 155 0.73 23.46 -17.33
C ALA A 155 1.69 23.95 -16.24
N ALA A 156 3.01 23.88 -16.49
CA ALA A 156 4.04 24.39 -15.59
C ALA A 156 4.41 25.87 -15.81
N THR A 157 3.89 26.52 -16.86
CA THR A 157 4.34 27.86 -17.30
C THR A 157 3.17 28.79 -17.63
N SER A 158 2.76 28.84 -18.91
CA SER A 158 1.77 29.78 -19.42
C SER A 158 0.37 29.63 -18.82
N VAL A 159 -0.04 28.41 -18.46
CA VAL A 159 -1.38 28.14 -17.90
C VAL A 159 -1.55 28.76 -16.51
N PRO A 160 -0.68 28.48 -15.52
CA PRO A 160 -0.79 29.11 -14.21
C PRO A 160 -0.57 30.64 -14.28
N ALA A 161 0.34 31.13 -15.14
CA ALA A 161 0.52 32.58 -15.33
C ALA A 161 -0.78 33.25 -15.78
N ALA A 162 -1.42 32.71 -16.83
CA ALA A 162 -2.71 33.22 -17.32
C ALA A 162 -3.83 33.12 -16.27
N PHE A 163 -3.82 32.07 -15.45
CA PHE A 163 -4.81 31.91 -14.37
C PHE A 163 -4.63 32.93 -13.25
N LEU A 164 -3.39 33.22 -12.86
CA LEU A 164 -3.06 34.20 -11.82
C LEU A 164 -3.14 35.66 -12.31
N GLY A 165 -3.42 35.88 -13.59
CA GLY A 165 -3.38 37.21 -14.21
C GLY A 165 -1.96 37.76 -14.34
N ASP A 166 -0.93 36.90 -14.25
CA ASP A 166 0.46 37.26 -14.48
C ASP A 166 0.70 37.33 -15.99
N ASN A 167 0.75 38.57 -16.49
CA ASN A 167 0.99 38.83 -17.90
C ASN A 167 2.47 38.86 -18.25
N ASP A 168 3.40 38.80 -17.29
CA ASP A 168 4.81 39.04 -17.54
C ASP A 168 5.63 37.73 -17.63
N HIS A 169 5.13 36.63 -17.05
CA HIS A 169 5.82 35.33 -17.00
C HIS A 169 5.13 34.23 -17.82
N GLY A 170 5.76 33.05 -17.86
CA GLY A 170 5.18 31.82 -18.38
C GLY A 170 5.27 31.62 -19.90
N VAL A 171 5.75 32.62 -20.65
CA VAL A 171 5.98 32.53 -22.10
C VAL A 171 7.26 33.26 -22.52
N ILE A 172 7.99 32.70 -23.48
CA ILE A 172 9.13 33.37 -24.12
C ILE A 172 8.58 34.25 -25.25
N ALA A 173 8.49 35.56 -25.01
CA ALA A 173 8.04 36.54 -25.99
C ALA A 173 8.65 37.92 -25.74
N VAL A 174 8.66 38.77 -26.77
CA VAL A 174 9.12 40.17 -26.66
C VAL A 174 8.29 40.90 -25.61
N GLY A 175 8.96 41.62 -24.71
CA GLY A 175 8.33 42.41 -23.65
C GLY A 175 7.95 41.63 -22.39
N LYS A 176 8.31 40.34 -22.29
CA LYS A 176 8.12 39.51 -21.09
C LYS A 176 9.36 39.47 -20.22
N VAL A 177 9.19 39.08 -18.96
CA VAL A 177 10.32 38.88 -18.03
C VAL A 177 11.17 37.71 -18.52
N ALA A 178 12.48 37.92 -18.56
CA ALA A 178 13.45 36.93 -19.02
C ALA A 178 13.75 35.87 -17.93
N ASP A 179 12.73 35.11 -17.57
CA ASP A 179 12.79 33.93 -16.70
C ASP A 179 12.71 32.68 -17.58
N PHE A 180 13.83 31.99 -17.78
CA PHE A 180 13.85 30.81 -18.63
C PHE A 180 14.96 29.82 -18.25
N LEU A 181 14.77 28.58 -18.71
CA LEU A 181 15.74 27.49 -18.60
C LEU A 181 16.28 27.20 -20.00
N ALA A 182 17.59 27.08 -20.12
CA ALA A 182 18.25 26.54 -21.31
C ALA A 182 18.66 25.09 -21.03
N MET A 183 18.27 24.18 -21.91
CA MET A 183 18.47 22.74 -21.72
C MET A 183 19.24 22.17 -22.91
N PRO A 184 20.20 21.25 -22.69
CA PRO A 184 20.95 20.62 -23.77
C PRO A 184 20.08 19.70 -24.63
N ASN A 185 19.01 19.13 -24.03
CA ASN A 185 18.11 18.20 -24.69
C ASN A 185 16.66 18.64 -24.51
N SER A 186 15.82 18.46 -25.55
CA SER A 186 14.43 18.90 -25.52
C SER A 186 13.56 17.97 -24.66
N PRO A 187 12.75 18.48 -23.71
CA PRO A 187 11.76 17.69 -22.99
C PRO A 187 10.57 17.25 -23.85
N LEU A 188 10.44 17.78 -25.08
CA LEU A 188 9.44 17.32 -26.05
C LEU A 188 9.77 15.95 -26.65
N ASP A 189 11.05 15.63 -26.78
CA ASP A 189 11.50 14.33 -27.28
C ASP A 189 11.39 13.25 -26.20
N LYS A 190 11.75 13.62 -24.96
CA LYS A 190 11.65 12.76 -23.79
C LYS A 190 11.49 13.63 -22.54
N MET A 191 10.36 13.50 -21.83
CA MET A 191 10.07 14.35 -20.67
C MET A 191 11.13 14.25 -19.57
N THR A 192 11.83 13.12 -19.41
CA THR A 192 12.92 12.98 -18.43
C THR A 192 14.10 13.92 -18.68
N ASN A 193 14.24 14.49 -19.89
CA ASN A 193 15.25 15.50 -20.19
C ASN A 193 15.08 16.75 -19.32
N ILE A 194 13.89 17.00 -18.76
CA ILE A 194 13.63 18.12 -17.83
C ILE A 194 14.53 18.11 -16.58
N LYS A 195 15.15 16.96 -16.27
CA LYS A 195 16.09 16.80 -15.16
C LYS A 195 17.47 17.42 -15.42
N ASP A 196 17.83 17.62 -16.69
CA ASP A 196 19.12 18.13 -17.13
C ASP A 196 19.00 19.60 -17.55
N VAL A 197 19.10 20.49 -16.56
CA VAL A 197 19.05 21.95 -16.76
C VAL A 197 20.47 22.46 -16.99
N GLY A 198 20.72 23.04 -18.17
CA GLY A 198 22.03 23.61 -18.52
C GLY A 198 22.28 24.96 -17.84
N SER A 199 21.43 25.95 -18.15
CA SER A 199 21.50 27.29 -17.54
C SER A 199 20.12 27.78 -17.10
N LEU A 200 20.10 28.57 -16.04
CA LEU A 200 18.92 29.22 -15.48
C LEU A 200 19.10 30.73 -15.59
N TYR A 201 18.11 31.42 -16.14
CA TYR A 201 18.06 32.88 -16.17
C TYR A 201 16.86 33.36 -15.37
N VAL A 202 17.09 34.33 -14.48
CA VAL A 202 16.06 35.00 -13.69
C VAL A 202 16.20 36.50 -13.90
N LYS A 203 15.13 37.14 -14.39
CA LYS A 203 15.07 38.56 -14.75
C LYS A 203 16.22 38.98 -15.68
N GLY A 204 16.59 38.08 -16.60
CA GLY A 204 17.64 38.28 -17.59
C GLY A 204 19.07 38.07 -17.10
N ALA A 205 19.28 37.76 -15.82
CA ALA A 205 20.59 37.41 -15.29
C ALA A 205 20.74 35.89 -15.19
N GLU A 206 21.88 35.36 -15.63
CA GLU A 206 22.23 33.96 -15.39
C GLU A 206 22.43 33.73 -13.89
N VAL A 207 21.77 32.72 -13.34
CA VAL A 207 21.82 32.36 -11.94
C VAL A 207 22.51 31.02 -11.80
N GLU A 208 23.44 30.94 -10.85
CA GLU A 208 24.11 29.70 -10.50
C GLU A 208 23.11 28.77 -9.79
N ARG A 209 22.72 27.68 -10.47
CA ARG A 209 21.66 26.78 -10.00
C ARG A 209 21.95 26.19 -8.63
N SER A 210 23.21 25.88 -8.30
CA SER A 210 23.60 25.26 -7.03
C SER A 210 23.20 26.12 -5.84
N SER A 211 23.38 27.43 -5.94
CA SER A 211 23.06 28.42 -4.91
C SER A 211 21.57 28.46 -4.58
N MET A 212 20.71 28.07 -5.53
CA MET A 212 19.25 28.01 -5.37
C MET A 212 18.77 26.70 -4.73
N ILE A 213 19.55 25.61 -4.83
CA ILE A 213 19.11 24.27 -4.41
C ILE A 213 19.86 23.69 -3.21
N GLN A 214 21.07 24.17 -2.90
CA GLN A 214 21.97 23.54 -1.92
C GLN A 214 21.71 23.85 -0.43
N ASN A 215 20.59 24.48 -0.07
CA ASN A 215 20.28 24.84 1.33
C ASN A 215 18.84 24.56 1.75
N ILE A 216 18.13 23.68 1.02
CA ILE A 216 16.78 23.29 1.40
C ILE A 216 16.84 22.45 2.68
N LYS A 217 16.39 23.02 3.80
CA LYS A 217 16.34 22.34 5.08
C LYS A 217 15.18 21.34 5.09
N ILE A 218 15.52 20.06 5.21
CA ILE A 218 14.57 18.97 5.42
C ILE A 218 14.85 18.35 6.77
N ASP A 219 13.83 18.26 7.61
CA ASP A 219 13.90 17.50 8.84
C ASP A 219 13.77 16.01 8.51
N VAL A 220 14.91 15.31 8.54
CA VAL A 220 14.95 13.87 8.26
C VAL A 220 14.68 13.12 9.55
N PRO A 221 13.61 12.29 9.62
CA PRO A 221 13.35 11.49 10.80
C PRO A 221 14.53 10.56 11.12
N LYS A 222 14.81 10.37 12.40
CA LYS A 222 15.82 9.41 12.85
C LYS A 222 15.16 8.07 13.13
N ILE A 223 15.76 7.00 12.62
CA ILE A 223 15.37 5.63 12.96
C ILE A 223 16.00 5.28 14.30
N THR A 224 15.16 5.06 15.31
CA THR A 224 15.60 4.73 16.67
C THR A 224 15.80 3.23 16.84
N GLN A 225 16.49 2.82 17.91
CA GLN A 225 16.58 1.39 18.25
C GLN A 225 15.19 0.79 18.49
N ARG A 226 14.27 1.55 19.10
CA ARG A 226 12.89 1.11 19.30
C ARG A 226 12.16 0.81 17.98
N ASP A 227 12.41 1.61 16.94
CA ASP A 227 11.82 1.36 15.62
C ASP A 227 12.36 0.07 15.01
N ARG A 228 13.67 -0.19 15.15
CA ARG A 228 14.31 -1.44 14.71
C ARG A 228 13.77 -2.65 15.45
N ASP A 229 13.62 -2.56 16.77
CA ASP A 229 13.11 -3.66 17.60
C ASP A 229 11.63 -3.96 17.25
N ALA A 230 10.82 -2.91 17.02
CA ALA A 230 9.43 -3.05 16.59
C ALA A 230 9.31 -3.68 15.19
N ASP A 231 10.17 -3.27 14.25
CA ASP A 231 10.23 -3.84 12.90
C ASP A 231 10.59 -5.33 12.95
N ALA A 232 11.65 -5.69 13.70
CA ALA A 232 12.08 -7.07 13.87
C ALA A 232 11.01 -7.96 14.52
N ALA A 233 10.30 -7.44 15.53
CA ALA A 233 9.19 -8.15 16.16
C ALA A 233 8.03 -8.40 15.18
N ALA A 234 7.69 -7.40 14.36
CA ALA A 234 6.66 -7.54 13.34
C ALA A 234 7.04 -8.54 12.25
N GLU A 235 8.31 -8.54 11.79
CA GLU A 235 8.80 -9.52 10.83
C GLU A 235 8.82 -10.94 11.40
N ALA A 236 9.24 -11.11 12.66
CA ALA A 236 9.20 -12.41 13.34
C ALA A 236 7.77 -12.95 13.45
N GLU A 237 6.80 -12.10 13.78
CA GLU A 237 5.39 -12.48 13.85
C GLU A 237 4.82 -12.81 12.46
N ALA A 238 5.12 -12.01 11.44
CA ALA A 238 4.71 -12.29 10.06
C ALA A 238 5.27 -13.63 9.57
N LYS A 239 6.54 -13.92 9.86
CA LYS A 239 7.17 -15.21 9.57
C LYS A 239 6.49 -16.34 10.32
N ARG A 240 6.17 -16.15 11.61
CA ARG A 240 5.44 -17.14 12.42
C ARG A 240 4.08 -17.46 11.80
N ILE A 241 3.30 -16.45 11.43
CA ILE A 241 1.99 -16.59 10.78
C ILE A 241 2.14 -17.31 9.42
N ALA A 242 3.13 -16.93 8.61
CA ALA A 242 3.38 -17.55 7.31
C ALA A 242 3.80 -19.03 7.41
N GLU A 243 4.63 -19.39 8.40
CA GLU A 243 4.97 -20.79 8.68
C GLU A 243 3.76 -21.56 9.24
N GLU A 244 2.95 -20.92 10.08
CA GLU A 244 1.73 -21.52 10.62
C GLU A 244 0.73 -21.83 9.50
N ALA A 245 0.51 -20.89 8.57
CA ALA A 245 -0.41 -21.04 7.43
C ALA A 245 -0.08 -22.23 6.51
N LYS A 246 1.17 -22.74 6.52
CA LYS A 246 1.57 -23.94 5.77
C LYS A 246 1.13 -25.25 6.44
N LEU A 247 0.71 -25.20 7.70
CA LEU A 247 0.30 -26.38 8.47
C LEU A 247 -1.18 -26.68 8.24
N THR A 248 -1.58 -27.93 8.44
CA THR A 248 -2.99 -28.33 8.39
C THR A 248 -3.76 -27.69 9.53
N HIS A 249 -4.89 -27.05 9.21
CA HIS A 249 -5.79 -26.46 10.20
C HIS A 249 -7.12 -27.21 10.23
N TYR A 250 -7.68 -27.32 11.42
CA TYR A 250 -9.05 -27.74 11.66
C TYR A 250 -9.70 -26.68 12.57
N GLY A 251 -10.68 -25.95 12.03
CA GLY A 251 -11.19 -24.73 12.62
C GLY A 251 -10.08 -23.67 12.76
N LYS A 252 -9.92 -23.15 13.98
CA LYS A 252 -8.89 -22.14 14.29
C LYS A 252 -7.58 -22.74 14.81
N PHE A 253 -7.47 -24.06 14.89
CA PHE A 253 -6.28 -24.71 15.43
C PHE A 253 -5.48 -25.41 14.35
N VAL A 254 -4.17 -25.26 14.46
CA VAL A 254 -3.19 -26.07 13.74
C VAL A 254 -3.22 -27.50 14.27
N LEU A 255 -3.11 -28.49 13.39
CA LEU A 255 -2.92 -29.89 13.76
C LEU A 255 -1.56 -30.07 14.47
N GLY A 256 -1.62 -30.57 15.70
CA GLY A 256 -0.47 -30.99 16.48
C GLY A 256 -0.17 -32.48 16.31
N PRO A 257 0.85 -32.99 17.02
CA PRO A 257 1.12 -34.42 17.09
C PRO A 257 -0.10 -35.20 17.58
N ALA A 258 -0.44 -36.31 16.94
CA ALA A 258 -1.55 -37.14 17.38
C ALA A 258 -1.23 -37.82 18.73
N ALA A 259 -2.21 -37.86 19.63
CA ALA A 259 -2.13 -38.69 20.83
C ALA A 259 -2.43 -40.14 20.42
N THR A 260 -1.61 -41.09 20.88
CA THR A 260 -1.76 -42.49 20.47
C THR A 260 -2.01 -43.39 21.68
N VAL A 261 -3.10 -44.16 21.65
CA VAL A 261 -3.40 -45.20 22.64
C VAL A 261 -3.70 -46.50 21.89
N ARG A 262 -3.04 -47.61 22.26
CA ARG A 262 -3.19 -48.93 21.60
C ARG A 262 -3.15 -48.86 20.06
N SER A 263 -2.19 -48.12 19.50
CA SER A 263 -2.03 -47.89 18.05
C SER A 263 -3.12 -47.01 17.39
N MET A 264 -4.01 -46.41 18.16
CA MET A 264 -5.03 -45.48 17.68
C MET A 264 -4.55 -44.04 17.79
N ALA A 265 -4.27 -43.42 16.64
CA ALA A 265 -3.95 -42.00 16.57
C ALA A 265 -5.23 -41.14 16.64
N VAL A 266 -5.25 -40.20 17.58
CA VAL A 266 -6.29 -39.19 17.73
C VAL A 266 -5.66 -37.81 17.47
N PRO A 267 -6.16 -37.03 16.49
CA PRO A 267 -5.62 -35.70 16.20
C PRO A 267 -5.74 -34.81 17.43
N THR A 268 -4.71 -34.01 17.71
CA THR A 268 -4.76 -33.01 18.79
C THR A 268 -4.45 -31.62 18.24
N PRO A 269 -5.00 -30.55 18.82
CA PRO A 269 -4.57 -29.20 18.50
C PRO A 269 -3.11 -28.97 18.90
N LYS A 270 -2.33 -28.29 18.06
CA LYS A 270 -0.95 -27.88 18.38
C LYS A 270 -0.94 -27.03 19.65
N GLY A 271 -0.04 -27.35 20.58
CA GLY A 271 0.06 -26.67 21.89
C GLY A 271 -0.90 -27.18 22.96
N SER A 272 -1.75 -28.17 22.65
CA SER A 272 -2.50 -28.90 23.68
C SER A 272 -1.62 -29.90 24.44
N LYS A 273 -2.03 -30.26 25.66
CA LYS A 273 -1.43 -31.34 26.46
C LYS A 273 -2.37 -32.54 26.45
N ALA A 274 -1.89 -33.70 26.01
CA ALA A 274 -2.65 -34.94 26.04
C ALA A 274 -2.22 -35.81 27.22
N ASP A 275 -3.17 -36.20 28.07
CA ASP A 275 -3.02 -37.21 29.12
C ASP A 275 -3.76 -38.49 28.70
N ILE A 276 -3.10 -39.64 28.77
CA ILE A 276 -3.62 -40.91 28.28
C ILE A 276 -3.78 -41.88 29.44
N LYS A 277 -4.99 -42.38 29.64
CA LYS A 277 -5.31 -43.41 30.64
C LYS A 277 -5.85 -44.63 29.91
N ALA A 278 -5.01 -45.65 29.78
CA ALA A 278 -5.41 -46.93 29.21
C ALA A 278 -6.31 -47.70 30.19
N GLY A 279 -7.39 -48.29 29.69
CA GLY A 279 -8.36 -49.05 30.48
C GLY A 279 -9.63 -49.32 29.67
N PRO A 280 -10.62 -50.04 30.22
CA PRO A 280 -11.96 -50.07 29.65
C PRO A 280 -12.85 -48.98 30.30
N PRO A 281 -13.26 -47.89 29.59
CA PRO A 281 -12.81 -47.44 28.27
C PRO A 281 -11.47 -46.69 28.33
N ASP A 282 -10.74 -46.66 27.20
CA ASP A 282 -9.49 -45.90 27.12
C ASP A 282 -9.86 -44.41 27.07
N ARG A 283 -9.12 -43.56 27.78
CA ARG A 283 -9.41 -42.12 27.86
C ARG A 283 -8.20 -41.29 27.45
N ILE A 284 -8.43 -40.30 26.59
CA ILE A 284 -7.45 -39.26 26.26
C ILE A 284 -8.04 -37.91 26.70
N THR A 285 -7.35 -37.20 27.58
CA THR A 285 -7.72 -35.83 27.98
C THR A 285 -6.81 -34.85 27.27
N VAL A 286 -7.37 -34.05 26.37
CA VAL A 286 -6.65 -33.02 25.63
C VAL A 286 -6.96 -31.66 26.26
N ALA A 287 -6.01 -31.10 27.00
CA ALA A 287 -6.16 -29.83 27.72
C ALA A 287 -5.49 -28.67 26.97
N MET A 288 -6.21 -27.56 26.79
CA MET A 288 -5.69 -26.32 26.21
C MET A 288 -6.62 -25.15 26.51
N ARG A 289 -6.15 -23.90 26.42
CA ARG A 289 -7.02 -22.73 26.58
C ARG A 289 -7.93 -22.54 25.35
N ALA A 290 -9.15 -23.05 25.41
CA ALA A 290 -10.12 -23.03 24.31
C ALA A 290 -11.56 -23.19 24.83
N SER A 291 -12.55 -22.65 24.10
CA SER A 291 -13.95 -22.91 24.42
C SER A 291 -14.33 -24.35 24.03
N ALA A 292 -15.34 -24.91 24.70
CA ALA A 292 -15.89 -26.21 24.32
C ALA A 292 -16.36 -26.25 22.85
N ALA A 293 -16.90 -25.15 22.33
CA ALA A 293 -17.34 -25.02 20.95
C ALA A 293 -16.18 -25.12 19.95
N ASP A 294 -15.06 -24.46 20.24
CA ASP A 294 -13.87 -24.51 19.38
C ASP A 294 -13.27 -25.92 19.32
N LEU A 295 -13.16 -26.58 20.48
CA LEU A 295 -12.64 -27.94 20.56
C LEU A 295 -13.57 -28.92 19.83
N ARG A 296 -14.89 -28.79 19.98
CA ARG A 296 -15.85 -29.60 19.24
C ARG A 296 -15.69 -29.44 17.73
N LYS A 297 -15.54 -28.19 17.26
CA LYS A 297 -15.32 -27.86 15.85
C LYS A 297 -14.04 -28.51 15.32
N PHE A 298 -12.93 -28.40 16.04
CA PHE A 298 -11.66 -29.06 15.69
C PHE A 298 -11.84 -30.55 15.43
N TYR A 299 -12.41 -31.30 16.38
CA TYR A 299 -12.56 -32.75 16.23
C TYR A 299 -13.52 -33.13 15.11
N SER A 300 -14.60 -32.37 14.92
CA SER A 300 -15.55 -32.62 13.84
C SER A 300 -14.93 -32.49 12.45
N GLU A 301 -13.96 -31.60 12.28
CA GLU A 301 -13.25 -31.39 11.01
C GLU A 301 -12.02 -32.30 10.87
N ALA A 302 -11.33 -32.62 11.98
CA ALA A 302 -10.10 -33.39 11.99
C ALA A 302 -10.33 -34.91 11.84
N LEU A 303 -11.29 -35.46 12.58
CA LEU A 303 -11.52 -36.91 12.67
C LEU A 303 -11.81 -37.60 11.31
N PRO A 304 -12.53 -36.99 10.35
CA PRO A 304 -12.70 -37.56 9.01
C PRO A 304 -11.38 -37.90 8.30
N ALA A 305 -10.34 -37.08 8.44
CA ALA A 305 -9.02 -37.35 7.85
C ALA A 305 -8.33 -38.59 8.47
N TYR A 306 -8.78 -39.01 9.66
CA TYR A 306 -8.31 -40.20 10.38
C TYR A 306 -9.28 -41.39 10.22
N LYS A 307 -10.13 -41.36 9.18
CA LYS A 307 -11.10 -42.42 8.81
C LYS A 307 -12.20 -42.64 9.85
N TRP A 308 -12.49 -41.64 10.67
CA TRP A 308 -13.63 -41.65 11.58
C TRP A 308 -14.86 -41.03 10.92
N SER A 309 -16.01 -41.68 11.05
CA SER A 309 -17.29 -41.19 10.52
C SER A 309 -18.21 -40.77 11.65
N ALA A 310 -18.98 -39.69 11.45
CA ALA A 310 -19.92 -39.21 12.46
C ALA A 310 -21.01 -40.25 12.76
N ALA A 311 -21.27 -40.50 14.04
CA ALA A 311 -22.24 -41.45 14.56
C ALA A 311 -22.95 -40.83 15.79
N GLY A 312 -23.98 -40.02 15.53
CA GLY A 312 -24.66 -39.25 16.57
C GLY A 312 -23.74 -38.22 17.22
N ASN A 313 -23.59 -38.29 18.56
CA ASN A 313 -22.67 -37.41 19.32
C ASN A 313 -21.22 -37.93 19.37
N CYS A 314 -20.92 -39.01 18.65
CA CYS A 314 -19.63 -39.67 18.64
C CYS A 314 -19.17 -39.91 17.19
N TRP A 315 -18.01 -40.54 17.04
CA TRP A 315 -17.48 -41.00 15.76
C TRP A 315 -17.16 -42.48 15.83
N GLN A 316 -17.24 -43.15 14.69
CA GLN A 316 -16.95 -44.58 14.57
C GLN A 316 -15.94 -44.85 13.46
N ARG A 317 -15.13 -45.90 13.65
CA ARG A 317 -14.31 -46.50 12.60
C ARG A 317 -14.19 -48.00 12.82
N GLN A 318 -13.78 -48.72 11.77
CA GLN A 318 -13.46 -50.14 11.86
C GLN A 318 -12.00 -50.33 12.28
N HIS A 319 -11.75 -51.18 13.28
CA HIS A 319 -10.39 -51.49 13.72
C HIS A 319 -9.64 -52.22 12.58
N PRO A 320 -8.46 -51.73 12.13
CA PRO A 320 -7.78 -52.27 10.95
C PRO A 320 -7.42 -53.76 11.05
N ALA A 321 -7.06 -54.26 12.24
CA ALA A 321 -6.66 -55.66 12.46
C ALA A 321 -7.72 -56.61 13.05
N SER A 322 -8.75 -56.13 13.76
CA SER A 322 -9.68 -56.98 14.53
C SER A 322 -11.12 -56.98 13.99
N ASN A 323 -11.42 -56.15 12.99
CA ASN A 323 -12.76 -55.97 12.40
C ASN A 323 -13.87 -55.62 13.42
N LYS A 324 -13.47 -55.15 14.60
CA LYS A 324 -14.37 -54.61 15.64
C LYS A 324 -14.66 -53.14 15.37
N ALA A 325 -15.83 -52.68 15.80
CA ALA A 325 -16.19 -51.27 15.68
C ALA A 325 -15.63 -50.49 16.87
N GLU A 326 -14.80 -49.49 16.58
CA GLU A 326 -14.33 -48.54 17.60
C GLU A 326 -15.28 -47.34 17.62
N THR A 327 -15.66 -46.90 18.83
CA THR A 327 -16.44 -45.67 19.04
C THR A 327 -15.60 -44.68 19.83
N LEU A 328 -15.48 -43.46 19.30
CA LEU A 328 -14.80 -42.31 19.89
C LEU A 328 -15.82 -41.23 20.21
N CYS A 329 -16.03 -40.94 21.49
CA CYS A 329 -16.92 -39.86 21.93
C CYS A 329 -16.07 -38.73 22.50
N VAL A 330 -16.33 -37.49 22.05
CA VAL A 330 -15.66 -36.30 22.56
C VAL A 330 -16.62 -35.55 23.48
N GLU A 331 -16.22 -35.39 24.73
CA GLU A 331 -16.91 -34.60 25.75
C GLU A 331 -16.09 -33.32 25.99
N PRO A 332 -16.33 -32.25 25.20
CA PRO A 332 -15.60 -31.00 25.36
C PRO A 332 -16.12 -30.25 26.60
N ALA A 333 -15.20 -29.88 27.48
CA ALA A 333 -15.39 -28.95 28.57
C ALA A 333 -14.64 -27.64 28.26
N ASN A 334 -14.87 -26.61 29.08
CA ASN A 334 -14.06 -25.40 28.97
C ASN A 334 -12.60 -25.74 29.26
N ASN A 335 -11.73 -25.47 28.27
CA ASN A 335 -10.30 -25.73 28.28
C ASN A 335 -9.85 -27.21 28.23
N SER A 336 -10.74 -28.17 27.99
CA SER A 336 -10.31 -29.56 27.76
C SER A 336 -11.31 -30.35 26.92
N ALA A 337 -10.84 -31.41 26.25
CA ALA A 337 -11.69 -32.40 25.61
C ALA A 337 -11.34 -33.78 26.17
N VAL A 338 -12.33 -34.48 26.73
CA VAL A 338 -12.17 -35.87 27.15
C VAL A 338 -12.67 -36.75 26.01
N ILE A 339 -11.79 -37.61 25.53
CA ILE A 339 -12.03 -38.50 24.41
C ILE A 339 -12.08 -39.91 24.97
N GLN A 340 -13.26 -40.52 24.92
CA GLN A 340 -13.46 -41.90 25.36
C GLN A 340 -13.47 -42.81 24.15
N ILE A 341 -12.63 -43.84 24.16
CA ILE A 341 -12.54 -44.83 23.09
C ILE A 341 -12.99 -46.18 23.62
N THR A 342 -13.94 -46.79 22.92
CA THR A 342 -14.51 -48.11 23.25
C THR A 342 -14.42 -49.02 22.04
N GLU A 343 -13.96 -50.25 22.25
CA GLU A 343 -14.15 -51.35 21.30
C GLU A 343 -15.51 -51.99 21.57
N LYS A 344 -16.37 -52.07 20.55
CA LYS A 344 -17.63 -52.82 20.58
C LYS A 344 -17.52 -54.11 19.79
#